data_AF-A0A9X0D6T4-F1
#
_entry.id   AF-A0A9X0D6T4-F1
#
_cell.length_a   1.000
_cell.length_b   1.000
_cell.length_c   1.000
_cell.angle_alpha   90.00
_cell.angle_beta   90.00
_cell.angle_gamma   90.00
#
_symmetry.space_group_name_H-M   'P 1'
#
loop_
_entity.id
_entity.type
_entity.pdbx_description
1 polymer ?
#
loop_
_entity_poly.entity_id
_entity_poly.type
_entity_poly.pdbx_seq_one_letter_code
_entity_poly.pdbx_strand_id
1 'polypeptide(L)'
;MSDRLSCREELQTKFQLQNPQDSLHLHYIFEQRATGSYLLLKITHKVLLKWRELKNAIADASYIDLLHLSSVHSPFSIKPGTQRVEECLRTVVTKVYGQGKGLRGTSRVIFLNKEKSVQVYHDELEHGNSVIKNRLEKCEEEKKDLKGEIQELEIRCGELLQELESAEYRMQDLENESEKAVQENKQLSEYLDFLEDVMICTNCSEKLKNHGRPIHEVSKRQGNRKIKEVKTNAAKALWFLESFGLTLDSVKVTDKDGKITDLDYGTDDRCSKASFHNLSQEGQDTVSSLLYIMDNFCVGDAAYHEVSMIVDDAPRSYLIKQCRSDLNKIFHISKTPGKHAGAQMSFKEELRTQIKKKRENGDLGKQQVKISGDGAKMSRIANFIVISFACCPMERT
;
A
#
# COMPACT_ATOMS: atom_id res chain seq x y z
N MET A 1 -4.66 -23.64 -13.75
CA MET A 1 -5.82 -23.07 -14.49
C MET A 1 -5.77 -23.51 -15.95
N SER A 2 -6.25 -24.73 -16.22
CA SER A 2 -7.05 -25.11 -17.40
C SER A 2 -7.22 -26.63 -17.32
N ASP A 3 -8.09 -27.08 -16.42
CA ASP A 3 -8.47 -28.48 -16.29
C ASP A 3 -9.43 -28.81 -17.42
N ARG A 4 -8.91 -29.06 -18.63
CA ARG A 4 -9.65 -29.81 -19.64
C ARG A 4 -9.44 -31.29 -19.37
N LEU A 5 -10.04 -31.76 -18.28
CA LEU A 5 -10.17 -33.19 -18.06
C LEU A 5 -10.91 -33.77 -19.26
N SER A 6 -10.36 -34.83 -19.85
CA SER A 6 -11.06 -35.61 -20.85
C SER A 6 -12.42 -36.01 -20.29
N CYS A 7 -13.49 -36.08 -21.11
CA CYS A 7 -14.81 -36.54 -20.66
C CYS A 7 -14.74 -37.88 -19.89
N ARG A 8 -13.71 -38.70 -20.19
CA ARG A 8 -13.36 -39.93 -19.49
C ARG A 8 -12.82 -39.71 -18.07
N GLU A 9 -11.98 -38.70 -17.89
CA GLU A 9 -11.41 -38.32 -16.59
C GLU A 9 -12.47 -37.68 -15.69
N GLU A 10 -13.39 -36.90 -16.25
CA GLU A 10 -14.58 -36.41 -15.55
C GLU A 10 -15.50 -37.53 -15.07
N LEU A 11 -15.71 -38.56 -15.90
CA LEU A 11 -16.49 -39.76 -15.54
C LEU A 11 -15.84 -40.53 -14.38
N GLN A 12 -14.51 -40.61 -14.35
CA GLN A 12 -13.77 -41.28 -13.27
C GLN A 12 -13.78 -40.47 -11.96
N THR A 13 -13.61 -39.14 -12.04
CA THR A 13 -13.60 -38.26 -10.85
C THR A 13 -14.98 -38.09 -10.23
N LYS A 14 -16.04 -37.88 -11.03
CA LYS A 14 -17.40 -37.61 -10.50
C LYS A 14 -18.05 -38.80 -9.79
N PHE A 15 -17.60 -40.03 -10.05
CA PHE A 15 -18.29 -41.24 -9.57
C PHE A 15 -17.45 -42.24 -8.77
N GLN A 16 -16.25 -41.85 -8.29
CA GLN A 16 -15.37 -42.69 -7.44
C GLN A 16 -15.34 -44.15 -7.91
N LEU A 17 -15.05 -44.39 -9.19
CA LEU A 17 -15.01 -45.75 -9.76
C LEU A 17 -13.79 -46.57 -9.28
N GLN A 18 -12.95 -46.00 -8.40
CA GLN A 18 -11.90 -46.71 -7.68
C GLN A 18 -12.46 -47.35 -6.41
N ASN A 19 -13.13 -48.48 -6.54
CA ASN A 19 -13.31 -49.39 -5.41
C ASN A 19 -12.78 -50.77 -5.79
N PRO A 20 -11.56 -51.14 -5.37
CA PRO A 20 -10.92 -52.42 -5.73
C PRO A 20 -11.64 -53.65 -5.17
N GLN A 21 -12.58 -53.48 -4.24
CA GLN A 21 -13.22 -54.57 -3.49
C GLN A 21 -14.61 -54.97 -4.01
N ASP A 22 -15.13 -54.29 -5.04
CA ASP A 22 -16.46 -54.56 -5.59
C ASP A 22 -16.33 -54.73 -7.12
N SER A 23 -15.42 -55.62 -7.53
CA SER A 23 -15.16 -55.93 -8.94
C SER A 23 -16.45 -56.33 -9.65
N LEU A 24 -16.94 -55.43 -10.50
CA LEU A 24 -18.08 -55.69 -11.38
C LEU A 24 -17.64 -56.74 -12.40
N HIS A 25 -17.82 -58.02 -12.05
CA HIS A 25 -17.32 -59.14 -12.86
C HIS A 25 -18.13 -59.29 -14.15
N LEU A 26 -17.63 -58.69 -15.24
CA LEU A 26 -18.04 -59.02 -16.59
C LEU A 26 -17.46 -60.39 -16.96
N HIS A 27 -18.33 -61.38 -17.12
CA HIS A 27 -17.92 -62.72 -17.58
C HIS A 27 -18.12 -62.82 -19.08
N TYR A 28 -17.11 -63.30 -19.81
CA TYR A 28 -17.25 -63.54 -21.25
C TYR A 28 -16.91 -64.97 -21.64
N ILE A 29 -17.65 -65.50 -22.62
CA ILE A 29 -17.48 -66.85 -23.16
C ILE A 29 -17.43 -66.74 -24.68
N PHE A 30 -16.48 -67.45 -25.31
CA PHE A 30 -16.39 -67.56 -26.75
C PHE A 30 -17.23 -68.76 -27.22
N GLU A 31 -18.24 -68.54 -28.05
CA GLU A 31 -19.09 -69.60 -28.60
C GLU A 31 -19.05 -69.59 -30.14
N GLN A 32 -18.85 -70.77 -30.73
CA GLN A 32 -18.92 -70.97 -32.19
C GLN A 32 -20.25 -71.62 -32.56
N ARG A 33 -21.03 -71.00 -33.45
CA ARG A 33 -22.21 -71.62 -34.09
C ARG A 33 -22.09 -71.54 -35.61
N ALA A 34 -22.89 -72.36 -36.30
CA ALA A 34 -22.89 -72.56 -37.77
C ALA A 34 -23.06 -71.29 -38.63
N THR A 35 -23.40 -70.14 -38.04
CA THR A 35 -23.61 -68.84 -38.71
C THR A 35 -22.65 -67.73 -38.27
N GLY A 36 -21.59 -68.03 -37.51
CA GLY A 36 -20.52 -67.07 -37.16
C GLY A 36 -20.05 -67.13 -35.71
N SER A 37 -18.82 -66.64 -35.47
CA SER A 37 -18.17 -66.56 -34.15
C SER A 37 -18.57 -65.27 -33.41
N TYR A 38 -19.01 -65.38 -32.15
CA TYR A 38 -19.34 -64.20 -31.32
C TYR A 38 -18.79 -64.32 -29.89
N LEU A 39 -18.56 -63.17 -29.27
CA LEU A 39 -18.23 -63.01 -27.86
C LEU A 39 -19.53 -62.80 -27.07
N LEU A 40 -19.77 -63.63 -26.06
CA LEU A 40 -20.93 -63.48 -25.17
C LEU A 40 -20.53 -62.73 -23.91
N LEU A 41 -20.99 -61.49 -23.73
CA LEU A 41 -20.78 -60.67 -22.55
C LEU A 41 -21.91 -60.88 -21.54
N LYS A 42 -21.60 -61.39 -20.35
CA LYS A 42 -22.55 -61.48 -19.23
C LYS A 42 -22.38 -60.28 -18.31
N ILE A 43 -23.46 -59.52 -18.15
CA ILE A 43 -23.49 -58.26 -17.41
C ILE A 43 -24.53 -58.38 -16.30
N THR A 44 -24.14 -58.09 -15.05
CA THR A 44 -25.06 -58.11 -13.91
C THR A 44 -26.07 -56.96 -13.98
N HIS A 45 -27.27 -57.16 -13.45
CA HIS A 45 -28.30 -56.13 -13.37
C HIS A 45 -27.83 -54.91 -12.54
N LYS A 46 -26.99 -55.12 -11.52
CA LYS A 46 -26.35 -54.04 -10.74
C LYS A 46 -25.56 -53.08 -11.63
N VAL A 47 -24.76 -53.59 -12.58
CA VAL A 47 -23.98 -52.78 -13.53
C VAL A 47 -24.89 -52.02 -14.48
N LEU A 48 -25.85 -52.71 -15.09
CA LEU A 48 -26.76 -52.12 -16.09
C LEU A 48 -27.60 -50.96 -15.53
N LEU A 49 -28.01 -51.06 -14.26
CA LEU A 49 -28.74 -49.98 -13.58
C LEU A 49 -27.84 -48.77 -13.31
N LYS A 50 -26.59 -48.99 -12.87
CA LYS A 50 -25.60 -47.91 -12.69
C LYS A 50 -25.30 -47.20 -14.01
N TRP A 51 -25.18 -47.93 -15.12
CA TRP A 51 -24.98 -47.31 -16.44
C TRP A 51 -26.12 -46.39 -16.84
N ARG A 52 -27.37 -46.74 -16.48
CA ARG A 52 -28.52 -45.86 -16.72
C ARG A 52 -28.47 -44.59 -15.88
N GLU A 53 -28.05 -44.70 -14.62
CA GLU A 53 -27.86 -43.54 -13.74
C GLU A 53 -26.76 -42.61 -14.29
N LEU A 54 -25.64 -43.19 -14.73
CA LEU A 54 -24.53 -42.46 -15.34
C LEU A 54 -24.94 -41.76 -16.65
N LYS A 55 -25.69 -42.43 -17.53
CA LYS A 55 -26.17 -41.84 -18.79
C LYS A 55 -27.21 -40.73 -18.58
N ASN A 56 -27.97 -40.77 -17.48
CA ASN A 56 -28.87 -39.67 -17.13
C ASN A 56 -28.10 -38.46 -16.57
N ALA A 57 -26.97 -38.69 -15.89
CA ALA A 57 -26.12 -37.62 -15.36
C ALA A 57 -25.27 -36.97 -16.48
N ILE A 58 -24.88 -37.73 -17.50
CA ILE A 58 -24.04 -37.29 -18.61
C ILE A 58 -24.71 -37.73 -19.92
N ALA A 59 -25.43 -36.80 -20.55
CA ALA A 59 -26.28 -37.07 -21.72
C ALA A 59 -25.49 -37.59 -22.94
N ASP A 60 -24.23 -37.18 -23.07
CA ASP A 60 -23.37 -37.52 -24.21
C ASP A 60 -22.66 -38.89 -24.08
N ALA A 61 -22.82 -39.59 -22.96
CA ALA A 61 -22.12 -40.86 -22.71
C ALA A 61 -22.72 -42.03 -23.51
N SER A 62 -21.90 -42.71 -24.31
CA SER A 62 -22.26 -43.96 -25.00
C SER A 62 -22.28 -45.15 -24.04
N TYR A 63 -23.16 -46.15 -24.27
CA TYR A 63 -23.16 -47.39 -23.49
C TYR A 63 -21.91 -48.24 -23.76
N ILE A 64 -21.28 -48.11 -24.93
CA ILE A 64 -19.97 -48.71 -25.22
C ILE A 64 -18.88 -48.09 -24.33
N ASP A 65 -18.90 -46.77 -24.11
CA ASP A 65 -17.92 -46.10 -23.24
C ASP A 65 -18.07 -46.57 -21.79
N LEU A 66 -19.32 -46.72 -21.33
CA LEU A 66 -19.65 -47.24 -20.00
C LEU A 66 -19.23 -48.72 -19.84
N LEU A 67 -19.34 -49.51 -20.92
CA LEU A 67 -18.81 -50.88 -20.96
C LEU A 67 -17.28 -50.87 -20.79
N HIS A 68 -16.55 -50.07 -21.58
CA HIS A 68 -15.08 -50.00 -21.50
C HIS A 68 -14.58 -49.49 -20.14
N LEU A 69 -15.32 -48.58 -19.50
CA LEU A 69 -15.01 -48.11 -18.15
C LEU A 69 -15.21 -49.19 -17.08
N SER A 70 -16.24 -50.03 -17.24
CA SER A 70 -16.50 -51.13 -16.32
C SER A 70 -15.60 -52.36 -16.55
N SER A 71 -14.92 -52.42 -17.70
CA SER A 71 -14.10 -53.55 -18.13
C SER A 71 -12.61 -53.22 -18.08
N VAL A 72 -12.11 -52.78 -16.91
CA VAL A 72 -10.72 -52.30 -16.72
C VAL A 72 -9.65 -53.34 -17.13
N HIS A 73 -10.02 -54.62 -17.23
CA HIS A 73 -9.11 -55.73 -17.55
C HIS A 73 -9.51 -56.58 -18.76
N SER A 74 -10.43 -56.12 -19.61
CA SER A 74 -10.83 -56.90 -20.79
C SER A 74 -9.78 -56.77 -21.92
N PRO A 75 -9.36 -57.89 -22.54
CA PRO A 75 -8.34 -57.90 -23.61
C PRO A 75 -8.89 -57.47 -24.98
N PHE A 76 -10.13 -57.00 -25.04
CA PHE A 76 -10.82 -56.62 -26.26
C PHE A 76 -11.41 -55.21 -26.12
N SER A 77 -11.47 -54.50 -27.24
CA SER A 77 -12.18 -53.23 -27.38
C SER A 77 -13.25 -53.41 -28.46
N ILE A 78 -14.34 -52.67 -28.34
CA ILE A 78 -15.43 -52.66 -29.32
C ILE A 78 -15.25 -51.39 -30.12
N LYS A 79 -15.37 -51.47 -31.45
CA LYS A 79 -15.22 -50.31 -32.33
C LYS A 79 -16.15 -49.18 -31.88
N PRO A 80 -15.65 -47.94 -31.70
CA PRO A 80 -16.50 -46.81 -31.36
C PRO A 80 -17.53 -46.57 -32.47
N GLY A 81 -18.78 -46.31 -32.08
CA GLY A 81 -19.89 -46.06 -33.02
C GLY A 81 -20.59 -47.31 -33.57
N THR A 82 -20.32 -48.50 -33.03
CA THR A 82 -21.05 -49.73 -33.42
C THR A 82 -22.52 -49.66 -32.96
N GLN A 83 -23.40 -49.18 -33.85
CA GLN A 83 -24.81 -48.94 -33.53
C GLN A 83 -25.52 -50.19 -33.00
N ARG A 84 -25.25 -51.37 -33.58
CA ARG A 84 -25.92 -52.61 -33.16
C ARG A 84 -25.66 -52.93 -31.69
N VAL A 85 -24.40 -52.87 -31.25
CA VAL A 85 -24.02 -53.16 -29.87
C VAL A 85 -24.58 -52.09 -28.93
N GLU A 86 -24.48 -50.81 -29.31
CA GLU A 86 -25.03 -49.69 -28.53
C GLU A 86 -26.56 -49.83 -28.32
N GLU A 87 -27.30 -50.17 -29.38
CA GLU A 87 -28.74 -50.39 -29.30
C GLU A 87 -29.12 -51.65 -28.50
N CYS A 88 -28.32 -52.71 -28.62
CA CYS A 88 -28.48 -53.92 -27.83
C CYS A 88 -28.32 -53.61 -26.34
N LEU A 89 -27.25 -52.90 -25.96
CA LEU A 89 -27.01 -52.47 -24.58
C LEU A 89 -28.13 -51.55 -24.08
N ARG A 90 -28.54 -50.54 -24.86
CA ARG A 90 -29.67 -49.66 -24.53
C ARG A 90 -30.95 -50.45 -24.24
N THR A 91 -31.26 -51.43 -25.10
CA THR A 91 -32.47 -52.26 -24.98
C THR A 91 -32.41 -53.13 -23.73
N VAL A 92 -31.26 -53.74 -23.46
CA VAL A 92 -31.05 -54.58 -22.26
C VAL A 92 -31.16 -53.74 -20.98
N VAL A 93 -30.50 -52.58 -20.93
CA VAL A 93 -30.57 -51.64 -19.79
C VAL A 93 -32.02 -51.21 -19.54
N THR A 94 -32.75 -50.85 -20.59
CA THR A 94 -34.15 -50.40 -20.47
C THR A 94 -35.06 -51.52 -19.97
N LYS A 95 -34.88 -52.75 -20.47
CA LYS A 95 -35.64 -53.93 -20.01
C LYS A 95 -35.35 -54.24 -18.54
N VAL A 96 -34.09 -54.24 -18.13
CA VAL A 96 -33.69 -54.50 -16.73
C VAL A 96 -34.22 -53.41 -15.81
N TYR A 97 -34.17 -52.15 -16.22
CA TYR A 97 -34.76 -51.06 -15.44
C TYR A 97 -36.28 -51.22 -15.26
N GLY A 98 -37.01 -51.54 -16.34
CA GLY A 98 -38.46 -51.79 -16.27
C GLY A 98 -38.81 -52.94 -15.33
N GLN A 99 -38.07 -54.06 -15.41
CA GLN A 99 -38.25 -55.23 -14.55
C GLN A 99 -37.87 -54.98 -13.08
N GLY A 100 -37.00 -54.02 -12.82
CA GLY A 100 -36.54 -53.66 -11.48
C GLY A 100 -37.45 -52.69 -10.73
N LYS A 101 -38.45 -52.09 -11.38
CA LYS A 101 -39.37 -51.11 -10.76
C LYS A 101 -40.25 -51.79 -9.72
N GLY A 102 -40.32 -51.21 -8.53
CA GLY A 102 -41.20 -51.65 -7.45
C GLY A 102 -40.69 -52.83 -6.60
N LEU A 103 -39.56 -53.46 -6.97
CA LEU A 103 -38.94 -54.52 -6.16
C LEU A 103 -38.30 -53.92 -4.90
N ARG A 104 -38.55 -54.53 -3.74
CA ARG A 104 -37.98 -54.15 -2.44
C ARG A 104 -37.48 -55.40 -1.68
N GLY A 105 -36.62 -55.18 -0.68
CA GLY A 105 -36.11 -56.24 0.19
C GLY A 105 -35.33 -57.33 -0.54
N THR A 106 -35.46 -58.57 -0.08
CA THR A 106 -34.72 -59.75 -0.56
C THR A 106 -34.89 -60.00 -2.06
N SER A 107 -36.09 -59.76 -2.60
CA SER A 107 -36.37 -59.89 -4.04
C SER A 107 -35.55 -58.92 -4.90
N ARG A 108 -35.22 -57.73 -4.38
CA ARG A 108 -34.35 -56.76 -5.07
C ARG A 108 -32.89 -57.22 -5.08
N VAL A 109 -32.39 -57.77 -3.97
CA VAL A 109 -31.01 -58.28 -3.89
C VAL A 109 -30.81 -59.44 -4.89
N ILE A 110 -31.75 -60.38 -4.93
CA ILE A 110 -31.72 -61.50 -5.88
C ILE A 110 -31.77 -60.98 -7.33
N PHE A 111 -32.59 -59.96 -7.59
CA PHE A 111 -32.69 -59.36 -8.92
C PHE A 111 -31.40 -58.66 -9.36
N LEU A 112 -30.70 -57.96 -8.46
CA LEU A 112 -29.47 -57.23 -8.77
C LEU A 112 -28.31 -58.16 -9.16
N ASN A 113 -28.32 -59.39 -8.64
CA ASN A 113 -27.30 -60.41 -8.92
C ASN A 113 -27.60 -61.25 -10.19
N LYS A 114 -28.75 -61.05 -10.84
CA LYS A 114 -29.03 -61.72 -12.13
C LYS A 114 -28.18 -61.12 -13.25
N GLU A 115 -27.84 -61.95 -14.22
CA GLU A 115 -27.03 -61.57 -15.38
C GLU A 115 -27.85 -61.54 -16.67
N LYS A 116 -27.45 -60.66 -17.60
CA LYS A 116 -27.92 -60.63 -18.98
C LYS A 116 -26.75 -60.83 -19.92
N SER A 117 -26.98 -61.68 -20.92
CA SER A 117 -26.00 -61.95 -21.95
C SER A 117 -26.21 -61.04 -23.17
N VAL A 118 -25.13 -60.48 -23.69
CA VAL A 118 -25.08 -59.62 -24.88
C VAL A 118 -24.07 -60.23 -25.85
N GLN A 119 -24.45 -60.38 -27.12
CA GLN A 119 -23.57 -60.95 -28.14
C GLN A 119 -22.85 -59.83 -28.89
N VAL A 120 -21.53 -59.94 -29.02
CA VAL A 120 -20.67 -59.03 -29.80
C VAL A 120 -19.99 -59.84 -30.90
N TYR A 121 -20.09 -59.42 -32.14
CA TYR A 121 -19.50 -60.14 -33.27
C TYR A 121 -18.04 -59.76 -33.47
N HIS A 122 -17.27 -60.65 -34.10
CA HIS A 122 -15.82 -60.46 -34.26
C HIS A 122 -15.45 -59.24 -35.13
N ASP A 123 -16.27 -58.90 -36.11
CA ASP A 123 -16.11 -57.73 -36.97
C ASP A 123 -16.35 -56.39 -36.24
N GLU A 124 -17.02 -56.43 -35.09
CA GLU A 124 -17.29 -55.29 -34.22
C GLU A 124 -16.19 -55.05 -33.18
N LEU A 125 -15.22 -55.99 -33.07
CA LEU A 125 -14.06 -55.85 -32.19
C LEU A 125 -12.94 -55.09 -32.88
N GLU A 126 -12.22 -54.26 -32.12
CA GLU A 126 -10.94 -53.71 -32.55
C GLU A 126 -9.85 -54.78 -32.44
N HIS A 127 -8.91 -54.79 -33.40
CA HIS A 127 -7.79 -55.73 -33.38
C HIS A 127 -6.94 -55.48 -32.12
N GLY A 128 -6.86 -56.48 -31.23
CA GLY A 128 -6.20 -56.36 -29.92
C GLY A 128 -4.77 -55.80 -29.97
N ASN A 129 -4.00 -56.10 -31.03
CA ASN A 129 -2.65 -55.55 -31.22
C ASN A 129 -2.61 -54.03 -31.39
N SER A 130 -3.61 -53.44 -32.06
CA SER A 130 -3.67 -51.98 -32.25
C SER A 130 -3.99 -51.24 -30.95
N VAL A 131 -4.88 -51.81 -30.13
CA VAL A 131 -5.27 -51.24 -28.84
C VAL A 131 -4.12 -51.29 -27.84
N ILE A 132 -3.40 -52.42 -27.78
CA ILE A 132 -2.24 -52.58 -26.90
C ILE A 132 -1.12 -51.62 -27.32
N LYS A 133 -0.87 -51.47 -28.63
CA LYS A 133 0.16 -50.55 -29.15
C LYS A 133 -0.12 -49.10 -28.80
N ASN A 134 -1.34 -48.62 -29.04
CA ASN A 134 -1.73 -47.24 -28.70
C ASN A 134 -1.65 -46.96 -27.19
N ARG A 135 -2.02 -47.95 -26.35
CA ARG A 135 -1.88 -47.82 -24.89
C ARG A 135 -0.42 -47.77 -24.45
N LEU A 136 0.46 -48.51 -25.11
CA LEU A 136 1.89 -48.52 -24.82
C LEU A 136 2.53 -47.18 -25.21
N GLU A 137 2.23 -46.67 -26.39
CA GLU A 137 2.70 -45.35 -26.86
C GLU A 137 2.26 -44.23 -25.89
N LYS A 138 0.98 -44.22 -25.48
CA LYS A 138 0.48 -43.23 -24.51
C LYS A 138 1.20 -43.33 -23.16
N CYS A 139 1.43 -44.55 -22.67
CA CYS A 139 2.10 -44.77 -21.39
C CYS A 139 3.59 -44.35 -21.44
N GLU A 140 4.25 -44.50 -22.58
CA GLU A 140 5.62 -44.02 -22.78
C GLU A 140 5.70 -42.49 -22.82
N GLU A 141 4.73 -41.83 -23.42
CA GLU A 141 4.63 -40.37 -23.44
C GLU A 141 4.38 -39.80 -22.03
N GLU A 142 3.39 -40.34 -21.31
CA GLU A 142 3.13 -39.98 -19.90
C GLU A 142 4.38 -40.18 -19.01
N LYS A 143 5.13 -41.27 -19.22
CA LYS A 143 6.38 -41.53 -18.51
C LYS A 143 7.47 -40.52 -18.84
N LYS A 144 7.53 -40.02 -20.08
CA LYS A 144 8.51 -39.02 -20.51
C LYS A 144 8.18 -37.67 -19.88
N ASP A 145 6.91 -37.29 -19.86
CA ASP A 145 6.44 -36.03 -19.28
C ASP A 145 6.70 -36.01 -17.77
N LEU A 146 6.32 -37.07 -17.05
CA LEU A 146 6.60 -37.20 -15.62
C LEU A 146 8.09 -37.14 -15.28
N LYS A 147 8.96 -37.68 -16.15
CA LYS A 147 10.41 -37.54 -15.97
C LYS A 147 10.89 -36.11 -16.15
N GLY A 148 10.29 -35.35 -17.07
CA GLY A 148 10.57 -33.93 -17.23
C GLY A 148 10.17 -33.14 -15.99
N GLU A 149 8.96 -33.35 -15.49
CA GLU A 149 8.48 -32.70 -14.26
C GLU A 149 9.36 -33.00 -13.05
N ILE A 150 9.80 -34.25 -12.88
CA ILE A 150 10.73 -34.62 -11.81
C ILE A 150 12.05 -33.84 -11.92
N GLN A 151 12.62 -33.72 -13.12
CA GLN A 151 13.85 -32.97 -13.32
C GLN A 151 13.69 -31.48 -13.02
N GLU A 152 12.59 -30.86 -13.44
CA GLU A 152 12.29 -29.46 -13.12
C GLU A 152 12.12 -29.25 -11.61
N LEU A 153 11.45 -30.19 -10.92
CA LEU A 153 11.30 -30.15 -9.47
C LEU A 153 12.65 -30.32 -8.75
N GLU A 154 13.53 -31.20 -9.24
CA GLU A 154 14.87 -31.37 -8.68
C GLU A 154 15.70 -30.09 -8.79
N ILE A 155 15.66 -29.41 -9.95
CA ILE A 155 16.34 -28.11 -10.15
C ILE A 155 15.80 -27.08 -9.15
N ARG A 156 14.46 -26.96 -9.05
CA ARG A 156 13.83 -26.01 -8.14
C ARG A 156 14.14 -26.28 -6.68
N CYS A 157 14.20 -27.55 -6.28
CA CYS A 157 14.62 -27.93 -4.93
C CYS A 157 16.08 -27.50 -4.66
N GLY A 158 16.97 -27.62 -5.64
CA GLY A 158 18.35 -27.13 -5.54
C GLY A 158 18.43 -25.61 -5.35
N GLU A 159 17.66 -24.85 -6.14
CA GLU A 159 17.58 -23.39 -6.00
C GLU A 159 17.07 -22.96 -4.63
N LEU A 160 16.00 -23.60 -4.14
CA LEU A 160 15.43 -23.32 -2.82
C LEU A 160 16.40 -23.65 -1.67
N LEU A 161 17.18 -24.73 -1.80
CA LEU A 161 18.21 -25.05 -0.81
C LEU A 161 19.29 -23.97 -0.75
N GLN A 162 19.74 -23.47 -1.90
CA GLN A 162 20.73 -22.40 -1.95
C GLN A 162 20.18 -21.08 -1.36
N GLU A 163 18.89 -20.77 -1.62
CA GLU A 163 18.24 -19.62 -1.00
C GLU A 163 18.17 -19.75 0.53
N LEU A 164 17.83 -20.94 1.04
CA LEU A 164 17.79 -21.22 2.48
C LEU A 164 19.16 -21.05 3.14
N GLU A 165 20.22 -21.59 2.55
CA GLU A 165 21.58 -21.41 3.05
C GLU A 165 21.94 -19.92 3.12
N SER A 166 21.64 -19.15 2.05
CA SER A 166 21.90 -17.70 2.03
C SER A 166 21.11 -16.92 3.08
N ALA A 167 19.91 -17.39 3.43
CA ALA A 167 19.08 -16.79 4.47
C ALA A 167 19.63 -17.11 5.85
N GLU A 168 20.11 -18.33 6.07
CA GLU A 168 20.74 -18.76 7.32
C GLU A 168 21.99 -17.94 7.64
N TYR A 169 22.89 -17.73 6.65
CA TYR A 169 24.03 -16.84 6.82
C TYR A 169 23.63 -15.41 7.23
N ARG A 170 22.60 -14.84 6.59
CA ARG A 170 22.10 -13.50 6.92
C ARG A 170 21.49 -13.43 8.33
N MET A 171 20.79 -14.47 8.76
CA MET A 171 20.25 -14.53 10.12
C MET A 171 21.37 -14.56 11.15
N GLN A 172 22.41 -15.36 10.92
CA GLN A 172 23.55 -15.45 11.81
C GLN A 172 24.29 -14.11 11.93
N ASP A 173 24.46 -13.38 10.82
CA ASP A 173 25.05 -12.04 10.86
C ASP A 173 24.20 -11.05 11.67
N LEU A 174 22.88 -11.06 11.48
CA LEU A 174 21.95 -10.22 12.25
C LEU A 174 21.91 -10.59 13.73
N GLU A 175 21.99 -11.87 14.07
CA GLU A 175 22.09 -12.33 15.47
C GLU A 175 23.35 -11.80 16.13
N ASN A 176 24.50 -11.88 15.45
CA ASN A 176 25.76 -11.34 15.93
C ASN A 176 25.70 -9.81 16.13
N GLU A 177 25.06 -9.06 15.22
CA GLU A 177 24.85 -7.62 15.37
C GLU A 177 23.92 -7.28 16.54
N SER A 178 22.84 -8.05 16.71
CA SER A 178 21.91 -7.91 17.83
C SER A 178 22.61 -8.17 19.16
N GLU A 179 23.43 -9.21 19.26
CA GLU A 179 24.21 -9.50 20.47
C GLU A 179 25.18 -8.38 20.81
N LYS A 180 25.88 -7.81 19.82
CA LYS A 180 26.74 -6.64 20.02
C LYS A 180 25.95 -5.45 20.54
N ALA A 181 24.81 -5.14 19.93
CA ALA A 181 23.96 -4.01 20.36
C ALA A 181 23.42 -4.22 21.78
N VAL A 182 23.05 -5.44 22.15
CA VAL A 182 22.63 -5.78 23.53
C VAL A 182 23.79 -5.58 24.50
N GLN A 183 25.00 -5.99 24.14
CA GLN A 183 26.18 -5.81 24.98
C GLN A 183 26.54 -4.33 25.15
N GLU A 184 26.48 -3.53 24.08
CA GLU A 184 26.69 -2.08 24.13
C GLU A 184 25.64 -1.39 25.00
N ASN A 185 24.36 -1.74 24.84
CA ASN A 185 23.29 -1.21 25.69
C ASN A 185 23.49 -1.56 27.15
N LYS A 186 23.97 -2.78 27.45
CA LYS A 186 24.29 -3.19 28.81
C LYS A 186 25.42 -2.32 29.38
N GLN A 187 26.49 -2.09 28.62
CA GLN A 187 27.59 -1.22 29.05
C GLN A 187 27.14 0.23 29.27
N LEU A 188 26.26 0.74 28.41
CA LEU A 188 25.68 2.07 28.57
C LEU A 188 24.77 2.16 29.80
N SER A 189 23.97 1.13 30.08
CA SER A 189 23.16 1.04 31.29
C SER A 189 24.05 1.03 32.54
N GLU A 190 25.07 0.18 32.57
CA GLU A 190 26.03 0.13 33.69
C GLU A 190 26.77 1.47 33.86
N TYR A 191 27.05 2.19 32.76
CA TYR A 191 27.62 3.53 32.82
C TYR A 191 26.64 4.57 33.37
N LEU A 192 25.35 4.48 33.01
CA LEU A 192 24.30 5.34 33.57
C LEU A 192 24.13 5.07 35.07
N ASP A 193 24.11 3.80 35.49
CA ASP A 193 24.05 3.42 36.91
C ASP A 193 25.28 3.93 37.65
N PHE A 194 26.47 3.81 37.06
CA PHE A 194 27.71 4.38 37.60
C PHE A 194 27.65 5.91 37.71
N LEU A 195 27.13 6.60 36.69
CA LEU A 195 26.96 8.06 36.76
C LEU A 195 25.92 8.44 37.82
N GLU A 196 24.85 7.66 37.97
CA GLU A 196 23.87 7.86 39.02
C GLU A 196 24.54 7.68 40.40
N ASP A 197 25.27 6.60 40.63
CA ASP A 197 25.92 6.30 41.91
C ASP A 197 27.12 7.23 42.24
N VAL A 198 27.90 7.65 41.23
CA VAL A 198 29.14 8.42 41.42
C VAL A 198 28.94 9.93 41.25
N MET A 199 28.06 10.39 40.35
CA MET A 199 27.73 11.82 40.24
C MET A 199 26.61 12.24 41.20
N ILE A 200 25.65 11.37 41.54
CA ILE A 200 24.72 11.64 42.65
C ILE A 200 25.40 11.22 43.95
N CYS A 201 26.44 11.96 44.32
CA CYS A 201 26.90 11.99 45.69
C CYS A 201 25.66 12.15 46.60
N THR A 202 25.55 11.32 47.64
CA THR A 202 24.48 11.40 48.65
C THR A 202 24.39 12.79 49.31
N ASN A 203 25.45 13.60 49.26
CA ASN A 203 25.47 15.03 49.65
C ASN A 203 25.15 16.02 48.50
N CYS A 204 25.11 15.58 47.24
CA CYS A 204 24.70 16.36 46.06
C CYS A 204 23.22 16.19 45.69
N SER A 205 22.51 15.21 46.26
CA SER A 205 21.03 15.16 46.20
C SER A 205 20.41 16.49 46.66
N GLU A 206 21.03 17.18 47.63
CA GLU A 206 20.62 18.52 48.02
C GLU A 206 20.92 19.62 46.99
N LYS A 207 21.97 19.48 46.18
CA LYS A 207 22.35 20.47 45.14
C LYS A 207 21.58 20.30 43.83
N LEU A 208 21.02 19.11 43.58
CA LEU A 208 20.15 18.80 42.45
C LEU A 208 18.66 18.99 42.76
N LYS A 209 18.31 19.28 44.03
CA LYS A 209 16.96 19.71 44.38
C LYS A 209 16.63 21.00 43.61
N ASN A 210 15.45 21.03 43.02
CA ASN A 210 14.94 22.25 42.41
C ASN A 210 14.74 23.32 43.49
N HIS A 211 15.72 24.21 43.65
CA HIS A 211 15.68 25.38 44.54
C HIS A 211 14.92 26.55 43.91
N GLY A 212 14.36 26.37 42.72
CA GLY A 212 13.57 27.39 42.05
C GLY A 212 12.25 27.62 42.77
N ARG A 213 11.84 28.89 42.87
CA ARG A 213 10.50 29.24 43.36
C ARG A 213 9.42 28.56 42.50
N PRO A 214 8.37 27.98 43.09
CA PRO A 214 7.26 27.39 42.36
C PRO A 214 6.57 28.42 41.45
N ILE A 215 5.81 27.93 40.46
CA ILE A 215 5.26 28.77 39.38
C ILE A 215 4.30 29.84 39.93
N HIS A 216 3.62 29.55 41.04
CA HIS A 216 2.71 30.48 41.70
C HIS A 216 3.41 31.60 42.50
N GLU A 217 4.70 31.44 42.84
CA GLU A 217 5.50 32.42 43.58
C GLU A 217 6.28 33.40 42.69
N VAL A 218 6.28 33.18 41.38
CA VAL A 218 7.01 34.01 40.41
C VAL A 218 6.07 34.97 39.69
N SER A 219 6.61 36.12 39.27
CA SER A 219 5.86 37.10 38.47
C SER A 219 5.30 36.46 37.19
N LYS A 220 4.15 36.95 36.68
CA LYS A 220 3.47 36.41 35.48
C LYS A 220 4.43 36.16 34.30
N ARG A 221 5.38 37.08 34.05
CA ARG A 221 6.37 36.95 32.97
C ARG A 221 7.34 35.78 33.19
N GLN A 222 7.81 35.58 34.41
CA GLN A 222 8.69 34.48 34.78
C GLN A 222 7.94 33.15 34.80
N GLY A 223 6.69 33.14 35.28
CA GLY A 223 5.81 31.97 35.22
C GLY A 223 5.59 31.50 33.78
N ASN A 224 5.25 32.40 32.87
CA ASN A 224 5.07 32.07 31.45
C ASN A 224 6.34 31.52 30.79
N ARG A 225 7.52 32.01 31.19
CA ARG A 225 8.80 31.47 30.69
C ARG A 225 9.03 30.03 31.17
N LYS A 226 8.80 29.76 32.46
CA LYS A 226 8.91 28.42 33.03
C LYS A 226 7.92 27.45 32.37
N ILE A 227 6.67 27.86 32.19
CA ILE A 227 5.64 27.07 31.49
C ILE A 227 6.09 26.76 30.05
N LYS A 228 6.62 27.75 29.33
CA LYS A 228 7.13 27.54 27.95
C LYS A 228 8.33 26.59 27.90
N GLU A 229 9.22 26.67 28.88
CA GLU A 229 10.37 25.78 28.99
C GLU A 229 9.92 24.34 29.24
N VAL A 230 9.01 24.13 30.20
CA VAL A 230 8.40 22.82 30.47
C VAL A 230 7.68 22.30 29.22
N LYS A 231 6.93 23.16 28.51
CA LYS A 231 6.27 22.82 27.25
C LYS A 231 7.28 22.36 26.17
N THR A 232 8.41 23.07 26.06
CA THR A 232 9.44 22.73 25.07
C THR A 232 10.15 21.42 25.41
N ASN A 233 10.44 21.19 26.69
CA ASN A 233 11.13 19.99 27.14
C ASN A 233 10.25 18.73 27.03
N ALA A 234 8.96 18.84 27.36
CA ALA A 234 8.01 17.76 27.17
C ALA A 234 7.85 17.39 25.69
N ALA A 235 7.78 18.38 24.78
CA ALA A 235 7.78 18.10 23.34
C ALA A 235 9.03 17.37 22.85
N LYS A 236 10.22 17.75 23.35
CA LYS A 236 11.48 17.06 23.00
C LYS A 236 11.52 15.64 23.53
N ALA A 237 11.14 15.43 24.79
CA ALA A 237 11.15 14.12 25.42
C ALA A 237 10.15 13.15 24.76
N LEU A 238 9.01 13.67 24.29
CA LEU A 238 7.94 12.91 23.65
C LEU A 238 8.02 12.93 22.12
N TRP A 239 9.11 13.42 21.53
CA TRP A 239 9.27 13.51 20.08
C TRP A 239 9.18 12.15 19.37
N PHE A 240 9.62 11.07 20.05
CA PHE A 240 9.56 9.72 19.49
C PHE A 240 8.13 9.21 19.24
N LEU A 241 7.10 9.82 19.81
CA LEU A 241 5.71 9.37 19.62
C LEU A 241 5.28 9.42 18.14
N GLU A 242 5.86 10.35 17.36
CA GLU A 242 5.59 10.46 15.92
C GLU A 242 6.00 9.21 15.15
N SER A 243 7.07 8.51 15.56
CA SER A 243 7.52 7.28 14.90
C SER A 243 6.56 6.10 15.11
N PHE A 244 5.71 6.19 16.14
CA PHE A 244 4.63 5.25 16.42
C PHE A 244 3.27 5.72 15.89
N GLY A 245 3.23 6.84 15.13
CA GLY A 245 2.01 7.40 14.56
C GLY A 245 1.11 8.13 15.58
N LEU A 246 1.66 8.52 16.74
CA LEU A 246 0.93 9.24 17.79
C LEU A 246 1.31 10.73 17.77
N THR A 247 0.33 11.61 17.93
CA THR A 247 0.54 13.06 18.03
C THR A 247 0.29 13.55 19.45
N LEU A 248 1.18 14.39 19.98
CA LEU A 248 1.03 14.97 21.31
C LEU A 248 -0.04 16.07 21.28
N ASP A 249 -1.16 15.84 21.99
CA ASP A 249 -2.29 16.79 22.04
C ASP A 249 -2.17 17.76 23.24
N SER A 250 -2.06 17.25 24.46
CA SER A 250 -1.86 18.09 25.67
C SER A 250 -1.08 17.35 26.76
N VAL A 251 -0.41 18.10 27.64
CA VAL A 251 0.27 17.57 28.83
C VAL A 251 -0.23 18.32 30.07
N LYS A 252 -0.86 17.59 30.99
CA LYS A 252 -1.33 18.15 32.28
C LYS A 252 -0.25 17.98 33.34
N VAL A 253 0.16 19.08 33.95
CA VAL A 253 1.18 19.09 35.01
C VAL A 253 0.57 19.63 36.29
N THR A 254 0.74 18.89 37.38
CA THR A 254 0.25 19.27 38.71
C THR A 254 1.41 19.87 39.52
N ASP A 255 1.23 21.09 40.04
CA ASP A 255 2.19 21.71 40.97
C ASP A 255 2.08 21.09 42.37
N LYS A 256 3.03 21.40 43.26
CA LYS A 256 3.08 20.91 44.65
C LYS A 256 1.83 21.24 45.47
N ASP A 257 1.12 22.31 45.12
CA ASP A 257 -0.14 22.72 45.77
C ASP A 257 -1.39 22.11 45.13
N GLY A 258 -1.24 21.13 44.23
CA GLY A 258 -2.36 20.47 43.55
C GLY A 258 -2.95 21.26 42.38
N LYS A 259 -2.37 22.42 42.03
CA LYS A 259 -2.83 23.22 40.90
C LYS A 259 -2.42 22.56 39.58
N ILE A 260 -3.42 22.24 38.75
CA ILE A 260 -3.21 21.65 37.43
C ILE A 260 -2.98 22.77 36.40
N THR A 261 -1.89 22.67 35.65
CA THR A 261 -1.59 23.52 34.49
C THR A 261 -1.63 22.66 33.24
N ASP A 262 -2.45 23.06 32.27
CA ASP A 262 -2.56 22.37 30.99
C ASP A 262 -1.56 22.96 29.98
N LEU A 263 -0.73 22.11 29.40
CA LEU A 263 0.22 22.44 28.35
C LEU A 263 -0.36 21.92 27.03
N ASP A 264 -1.19 22.74 26.41
CA ASP A 264 -1.84 22.40 25.14
C ASP A 264 -0.83 22.46 23.97
N TYR A 265 -0.75 21.41 23.17
CA TYR A 265 0.03 21.31 21.91
C TYR A 265 -0.87 21.16 20.68
N GLY A 266 -2.19 21.11 20.89
CA GLY A 266 -3.19 21.05 19.85
C GLY A 266 -2.98 22.15 18.80
N THR A 267 -3.33 21.80 17.57
CA THR A 267 -3.31 22.73 16.42
C THR A 267 -4.36 23.84 16.53
N ASP A 268 -5.10 23.92 17.63
CA ASP A 268 -6.00 25.02 17.97
C ASP A 268 -5.29 26.24 18.55
N ASP A 269 -3.96 26.25 18.61
CA ASP A 269 -3.19 27.48 18.71
C ASP A 269 -3.07 28.17 17.32
N ARG A 270 -4.22 28.46 16.71
CA ARG A 270 -4.48 29.84 16.32
C ARG A 270 -4.54 30.67 17.60
N CYS A 271 -3.40 30.76 18.30
CA CYS A 271 -3.13 31.88 19.17
C CYS A 271 -3.38 33.08 18.27
N SER A 272 -4.44 33.78 18.56
CA SER A 272 -4.79 35.04 17.93
C SER A 272 -3.75 36.06 18.37
N LYS A 273 -2.48 35.88 17.98
CA LYS A 273 -1.69 37.01 17.54
C LYS A 273 -2.49 37.50 16.35
N ALA A 274 -3.29 38.55 16.56
CA ALA A 274 -3.98 39.22 15.48
C ALA A 274 -2.94 39.47 14.39
N SER A 275 -2.93 38.67 13.34
CA SER A 275 -2.06 38.92 12.20
C SER A 275 -2.50 40.25 11.63
N PHE A 276 -1.57 41.07 11.11
CA PHE A 276 -1.94 42.29 10.40
C PHE A 276 -3.05 42.02 9.37
N HIS A 277 -3.00 40.87 8.67
CA HIS A 277 -4.00 40.45 7.68
C HIS A 277 -5.35 40.01 8.26
N ASN A 278 -5.43 39.72 9.56
CA ASN A 278 -6.67 39.30 10.25
C ASN A 278 -7.39 40.49 10.91
N LEU A 279 -6.82 41.70 10.84
CA LEU A 279 -7.48 42.91 11.30
C LEU A 279 -8.60 43.33 10.34
N SER A 280 -9.61 44.03 10.85
CA SER A 280 -10.58 44.74 10.02
C SER A 280 -9.87 45.76 9.12
N GLN A 281 -10.51 46.19 8.03
CA GLN A 281 -9.92 47.19 7.13
C GLN A 281 -9.52 48.47 7.90
N GLU A 282 -10.38 48.94 8.80
CA GLU A 282 -10.11 50.09 9.68
C GLU A 282 -8.90 49.87 10.60
N GLY A 283 -8.72 48.65 11.12
CA GLY A 283 -7.56 48.29 11.91
C GLY A 283 -6.27 48.26 11.09
N GLN A 284 -6.32 47.80 9.84
CA GLN A 284 -5.18 47.81 8.93
C GLN A 284 -4.79 49.24 8.52
N ASP A 285 -5.77 50.09 8.27
CA ASP A 285 -5.57 51.49 7.91
C ASP A 285 -4.98 52.29 9.08
N THR A 286 -5.41 51.99 10.31
CA THR A 286 -4.86 52.59 11.53
C THR A 286 -3.39 52.22 11.73
N VAL A 287 -3.05 50.93 11.61
CA VAL A 287 -1.66 50.45 11.72
C VAL A 287 -0.79 51.03 10.60
N SER A 288 -1.32 51.15 9.38
CA SER A 288 -0.60 51.71 8.24
C SER A 288 -0.37 53.22 8.39
N SER A 289 -1.38 53.97 8.85
CA SER A 289 -1.28 55.40 9.16
C SER A 289 -0.27 55.66 10.27
N LEU A 290 -0.25 54.81 11.29
CA LEU A 290 0.70 54.91 12.38
C LEU A 290 2.13 54.60 11.94
N LEU A 291 2.32 53.58 11.10
CA LEU A 291 3.62 53.29 10.49
C LEU A 291 4.13 54.48 9.65
N TYR A 292 3.25 55.13 8.89
CA TYR A 292 3.57 56.34 8.13
C TYR A 292 4.00 57.50 9.04
N ILE A 293 3.28 57.73 10.15
CA ILE A 293 3.66 58.75 11.15
C ILE A 293 5.01 58.40 11.77
N MET A 294 5.23 57.14 12.15
CA MET A 294 6.52 56.69 12.69
C MET A 294 7.66 56.97 11.73
N ASP A 295 7.49 56.72 10.43
CA ASP A 295 8.53 56.94 9.42
C ASP A 295 8.80 58.44 9.21
N ASN A 296 7.74 59.25 9.09
CA ASN A 296 7.84 60.71 8.95
C ASN A 296 8.56 61.40 10.12
N PHE A 297 8.40 60.89 11.33
CA PHE A 297 9.05 61.42 12.54
C PHE A 297 10.29 60.62 12.97
N CYS A 298 10.77 59.70 12.13
CA CYS A 298 11.94 58.85 12.40
C CYS A 298 11.90 58.09 13.73
N VAL A 299 10.71 57.61 14.13
CA VAL A 299 10.49 56.84 15.36
C VAL A 299 10.86 55.37 15.12
N GLY A 300 11.91 54.90 15.80
CA GLY A 300 12.34 53.51 15.73
C GLY A 300 11.39 52.54 16.44
N ASP A 301 11.44 51.25 16.05
CA ASP A 301 10.61 50.20 16.65
C ASP A 301 10.77 50.05 18.15
N ALA A 302 11.98 50.28 18.66
CA ALA A 302 12.26 50.22 20.09
C ALA A 302 11.53 51.36 20.83
N ALA A 303 11.57 52.57 20.29
CA ALA A 303 10.89 53.73 20.88
C ALA A 303 9.38 53.54 20.87
N TYR A 304 8.81 53.10 19.74
CA TYR A 304 7.39 52.82 19.65
C TYR A 304 6.95 51.66 20.55
N HIS A 305 7.80 50.63 20.72
CA HIS A 305 7.50 49.53 21.62
C HIS A 305 7.28 50.01 23.06
N GLU A 306 8.15 50.87 23.58
CA GLU A 306 8.00 51.45 24.91
C GLU A 306 6.72 52.29 25.02
N VAL A 307 6.42 53.12 24.02
CA VAL A 307 5.18 53.92 23.98
C VAL A 307 3.93 53.02 23.98
N SER A 308 3.94 51.94 23.19
CA SER A 308 2.84 50.97 23.12
C SER A 308 2.63 50.13 24.39
N MET A 309 3.57 50.19 25.35
CA MET A 309 3.42 49.59 26.67
C MET A 309 2.77 50.54 27.68
N ILE A 310 2.78 51.84 27.40
CA ILE A 310 2.22 52.87 28.29
C ILE A 310 0.79 53.24 27.86
N VAL A 311 0.50 53.17 26.56
CA VAL A 311 -0.82 53.50 26.00
C VAL A 311 -1.61 52.22 25.75
N ASP A 312 -2.70 52.02 26.50
CA ASP A 312 -3.49 50.78 26.49
C ASP A 312 -4.17 50.47 25.13
N ASP A 313 -4.53 51.51 24.37
CA ASP A 313 -5.22 51.39 23.07
C ASP A 313 -4.29 51.49 21.85
N ALA A 314 -2.97 51.57 22.05
CA ALA A 314 -2.04 51.66 20.94
C ALA A 314 -1.86 50.31 20.22
N PRO A 315 -1.77 50.29 18.87
CA PRO A 315 -1.47 49.08 18.13
C PRO A 315 -0.17 48.41 18.61
N ARG A 316 -0.20 47.10 18.79
CA ARG A 316 0.96 46.35 19.29
C ARG A 316 2.13 46.44 18.31
N SER A 317 3.35 46.59 18.83
CA SER A 317 4.57 46.76 18.02
C SER A 317 4.82 45.63 17.00
N TYR A 318 4.32 44.42 17.23
CA TYR A 318 4.44 43.33 16.28
C TYR A 318 3.58 43.52 15.01
N LEU A 319 2.45 44.23 15.10
CA LEU A 319 1.59 44.56 13.95
C LEU A 319 2.29 45.54 13.01
N ILE A 320 2.95 46.56 13.59
CA ILE A 320 3.75 47.54 12.85
C ILE A 320 4.91 46.85 12.12
N LYS A 321 5.58 45.89 12.78
CA LYS A 321 6.65 45.10 12.16
C LYS A 321 6.16 44.22 11.02
N GLN A 322 4.99 43.59 11.16
CA GLN A 322 4.37 42.80 10.10
C GLN A 322 4.02 43.69 8.89
N CYS A 323 3.29 44.77 9.13
CA CYS A 323 2.94 45.75 8.09
C CYS A 323 4.17 46.26 7.33
N ARG A 324 5.24 46.63 8.05
CA ARG A 324 6.51 47.06 7.42
C ARG A 324 7.17 45.93 6.62
N SER A 325 7.17 44.70 7.14
CA SER A 325 7.71 43.55 6.42
C SER A 325 6.94 43.27 5.13
N ASP A 326 5.62 43.44 5.13
CA ASP A 326 4.81 43.23 3.95
C ASP A 326 5.02 44.33 2.91
N LEU A 327 5.14 45.59 3.34
CA LEU A 327 5.55 46.70 2.46
C LEU A 327 6.94 46.45 1.86
N ASN A 328 7.88 45.95 2.64
CA ASN A 328 9.22 45.61 2.16
C ASN A 328 9.22 44.47 1.13
N LYS A 329 8.24 43.55 1.15
CA LYS A 329 8.11 42.50 0.12
C LYS A 329 7.68 43.07 -1.23
N ILE A 330 6.99 44.21 -1.25
CA ILE A 330 6.55 44.88 -2.49
C ILE A 330 7.76 45.39 -3.27
N PHE A 331 8.83 45.80 -2.58
CA PHE A 331 10.01 46.40 -3.20
C PHE A 331 11.20 45.43 -3.18
N HIS A 332 11.60 44.94 -4.35
CA HIS A 332 12.81 44.13 -4.47
C HIS A 332 14.06 45.02 -4.52
N ILE A 333 14.69 45.21 -3.35
CA ILE A 333 15.96 45.92 -3.21
C ILE A 333 17.11 44.90 -3.21
N SER A 334 18.02 45.02 -4.18
CA SER A 334 19.21 44.19 -4.29
C SER A 334 20.48 45.02 -4.06
N LYS A 335 21.61 44.36 -3.82
CA LYS A 335 22.92 45.05 -3.82
C LYS A 335 23.17 45.68 -5.21
N THR A 336 23.80 46.85 -5.25
CA THR A 336 24.27 47.45 -6.51
C THR A 336 25.27 46.51 -7.19
N PRO A 337 25.18 46.31 -8.51
CA PRO A 337 26.13 45.50 -9.25
C PRO A 337 27.52 46.16 -9.20
N GLY A 338 28.55 45.34 -9.08
CA GLY A 338 29.95 45.80 -9.05
C GLY A 338 30.56 45.88 -7.65
N LYS A 339 31.64 46.67 -7.53
CA LYS A 339 32.51 46.71 -6.34
C LYS A 339 32.05 47.70 -5.27
N HIS A 340 31.14 48.61 -5.61
CA HIS A 340 30.69 49.67 -4.70
C HIS A 340 29.57 49.16 -3.80
N ALA A 341 29.65 49.52 -2.52
CA ALA A 341 28.59 49.24 -1.56
C ALA A 341 27.40 50.16 -1.85
N GLY A 342 26.24 49.56 -2.05
CA GLY A 342 25.01 50.27 -2.37
C GLY A 342 23.84 49.32 -2.48
N ALA A 343 22.65 49.91 -2.55
CA ALA A 343 21.39 49.22 -2.76
C ALA A 343 20.73 49.79 -4.01
N GLN A 344 20.12 48.94 -4.83
CA GLN A 344 19.38 49.33 -6.02
C GLN A 344 18.04 48.61 -6.07
N MET A 345 17.08 49.22 -6.73
CA MET A 345 15.92 48.53 -7.28
C MET A 345 16.22 48.16 -8.74
N SER A 346 15.54 47.15 -9.28
CA SER A 346 15.72 46.74 -10.67
C SER A 346 15.29 47.86 -11.63
N PHE A 347 16.26 48.58 -12.19
CA PHE A 347 16.01 49.66 -13.16
C PHE A 347 15.12 49.19 -14.32
N LYS A 348 15.32 47.96 -14.80
CA LYS A 348 14.55 47.37 -15.90
C LYS A 348 13.07 47.18 -15.54
N GLU A 349 12.79 46.72 -14.33
CA GLU A 349 11.42 46.48 -13.87
C GLU A 349 10.72 47.80 -13.56
N GLU A 350 11.40 48.71 -12.88
CA GLU A 350 10.86 50.04 -12.57
C GLU A 350 10.55 50.83 -13.86
N LEU A 351 11.44 50.78 -14.85
CA LEU A 351 11.23 51.42 -16.14
C LEU A 351 10.00 50.84 -16.88
N ARG A 352 9.83 49.51 -16.86
CA ARG A 352 8.64 48.86 -17.45
C ARG A 352 7.36 49.31 -16.76
N THR A 353 7.36 49.38 -15.43
CA THR A 353 6.21 49.83 -14.65
C THR A 353 5.84 51.28 -14.96
N GLN A 354 6.83 52.17 -15.03
CA GLN A 354 6.61 53.59 -15.37
C GLN A 354 6.10 53.77 -16.81
N ILE A 355 6.64 53.02 -17.79
CA ILE A 355 6.13 53.05 -19.17
C ILE A 355 4.69 52.54 -19.24
N LYS A 356 4.35 51.48 -18.50
CA LYS A 356 2.99 50.93 -18.45
C LYS A 356 2.00 51.95 -17.90
N LYS A 357 2.33 52.60 -16.76
CA LYS A 357 1.51 53.69 -16.17
C LYS A 357 1.30 54.85 -17.15
N LYS A 358 2.35 55.26 -17.87
CA LYS A 358 2.24 56.32 -18.89
C LYS A 358 1.36 55.93 -20.08
N ARG A 359 1.45 54.67 -20.53
CA ARG A 359 0.59 54.13 -21.58
C ARG A 359 -0.88 54.11 -21.15
N GLU A 360 -1.16 53.71 -19.92
CA GLU A 360 -2.52 53.71 -19.34
C GLU A 360 -3.08 55.15 -19.23
N ASN A 361 -2.22 56.13 -18.97
CA ASN A 361 -2.57 57.56 -18.94
C ASN A 361 -2.60 58.23 -20.33
N GLY A 362 -2.47 57.47 -21.43
CA GLY A 362 -2.62 57.97 -22.81
C GLY A 362 -1.36 58.59 -23.43
N ASP A 363 -0.20 58.54 -22.78
CA ASP A 363 1.06 59.10 -23.28
C ASP A 363 1.82 58.06 -24.12
N LEU A 364 1.50 58.00 -25.42
CA LEU A 364 2.01 57.01 -26.40
C LEU A 364 3.23 57.49 -27.20
N GLY A 365 3.79 58.66 -26.87
CA GLY A 365 4.93 59.24 -27.59
C GLY A 365 6.25 58.49 -27.35
N LYS A 366 7.28 58.81 -28.15
CA LYS A 366 8.66 58.42 -27.82
C LYS A 366 9.03 59.02 -26.47
N GLN A 367 9.54 58.20 -25.56
CA GLN A 367 9.97 58.63 -24.23
C GLN A 367 11.50 58.61 -24.16
N GLN A 368 12.08 59.65 -23.58
CA GLN A 368 13.49 59.71 -23.21
C GLN A 368 13.64 59.41 -21.72
N VAL A 369 14.62 58.58 -21.36
CA VAL A 369 14.94 58.31 -19.96
C VAL A 369 16.10 59.20 -19.54
N LYS A 370 15.85 60.11 -18.60
CA LYS A 370 16.87 60.96 -17.98
C LYS A 370 17.28 60.33 -16.66
N ILE A 371 18.57 60.04 -16.50
CA ILE A 371 19.15 59.58 -15.23
C ILE A 371 19.75 60.80 -14.53
N SER A 372 19.53 60.94 -13.23
CA SER A 372 20.02 62.06 -12.42
C SER A 372 20.55 61.54 -11.10
N GLY A 373 21.71 62.03 -10.69
CA GLY A 373 22.32 61.71 -9.40
C GLY A 373 22.43 62.96 -8.56
N ASP A 374 21.93 62.93 -7.33
CA ASP A 374 22.18 63.97 -6.34
C ASP A 374 23.01 63.41 -5.17
N GLY A 375 24.00 64.19 -4.73
CA GLY A 375 24.86 63.87 -3.61
C GLY A 375 24.27 64.42 -2.33
N ALA A 376 23.23 63.77 -1.80
CA ALA A 376 22.59 64.21 -0.56
C ALA A 376 23.43 63.81 0.67
N LYS A 377 23.86 64.81 1.44
CA LYS A 377 24.57 64.59 2.72
C LYS A 377 23.55 64.25 3.82
N MET A 378 23.34 62.97 4.06
CA MET A 378 22.29 62.49 4.97
C MET A 378 22.71 62.47 6.44
N SER A 379 24.01 62.39 6.75
CA SER A 379 24.53 62.53 8.12
C SER A 379 25.94 63.14 8.15
N ARG A 380 26.47 63.42 9.36
CA ARG A 380 27.86 63.90 9.52
C ARG A 380 28.91 62.88 9.08
N ILE A 381 28.55 61.61 8.92
CA ILE A 381 29.48 60.47 8.79
C ILE A 381 29.23 59.66 7.51
N ALA A 382 28.11 59.86 6.81
CA ALA A 382 27.78 59.11 5.60
C ALA A 382 27.32 60.05 4.46
N ASN A 383 27.99 59.94 3.31
CA ASN A 383 27.58 60.56 2.06
C ASN A 383 26.98 59.47 1.17
N PHE A 384 25.72 59.61 0.78
CA PHE A 384 25.08 58.73 -0.19
C PHE A 384 24.90 59.49 -1.50
N ILE A 385 25.13 58.81 -2.63
CA ILE A 385 24.77 59.32 -3.94
C ILE A 385 23.46 58.66 -4.31
N VAL A 386 22.39 59.45 -4.39
CA VAL A 386 21.07 58.96 -4.80
C VAL A 386 20.99 59.10 -6.31
N ILE A 387 20.90 57.96 -7.01
CA ILE A 387 20.70 57.93 -8.45
C ILE A 387 19.25 57.58 -8.73
N SER A 388 18.56 58.44 -9.46
CA SER A 388 17.17 58.28 -9.86
C SER A 388 17.03 58.44 -11.37
N PHE A 389 15.88 58.05 -11.93
CA PHE A 389 15.58 58.29 -13.34
C PHE A 389 14.16 58.82 -13.50
N ALA A 390 13.94 59.58 -14.58
CA ALA A 390 12.65 60.07 -14.99
C ALA A 390 12.42 59.77 -16.47
N CYS A 391 11.20 59.38 -16.82
CA CYS A 391 10.76 59.27 -18.21
C CYS A 391 10.17 60.61 -18.63
N CYS A 392 10.72 61.24 -19.67
CA CYS A 392 10.25 62.50 -20.24
C CYS A 392 9.74 62.26 -21.67
N PRO A 393 8.66 62.92 -22.13
CA PRO A 393 8.28 62.89 -23.53
C PRO A 393 9.41 63.49 -24.39
N MET A 394 9.70 62.85 -25.52
CA MET A 394 10.69 63.35 -26.47
C MET A 394 10.06 64.50 -27.25
N GLU A 395 10.47 65.74 -26.96
CA GLU A 395 10.09 66.90 -27.78
C GLU A 395 10.61 66.67 -29.21
N ARG A 396 9.74 66.83 -30.19
CA ARG A 396 10.12 66.78 -31.61
C ARG A 396 10.93 68.03 -31.92
N THR A 397 12.26 67.92 -31.89
CA THR A 397 13.15 68.87 -32.56
C THR A 397 13.18 68.64 -34.05
#